data_AF-X1NSV1-F1
#
_entry.id   AF-X1NSV1-F1
#
_cell.length_a   1.000
_cell.length_b   1.000
_cell.length_c   1.000
_cell.angle_alpha   90.00
_cell.angle_beta   90.00
_cell.angle_gamma   90.00
#
_symmetry.space_group_name_H-M   'P 1'
#
loop_
_entity.id
_entity.type
_entity.pdbx_description
1 polymer ?
#
loop_
_entity_poly.entity_id
_entity_poly.type
_entity_poly.pdbx_seq_one_letter_code
_entity_poly.pdbx_strand_id
1 'polypeptide(L)'
;EQYPSDMIVLNVNFVPNKDLKELRKTLDFTLDDHGFMSEETLASGIFGVGSIKGPLDYDSVISSSNDVAIKIISLLSNDYLITEFSGIKIKEENCGLCGLCILSCPYNAITIEADKIAIDKFKCKGCGTCVSVCPTNALDLNIDNTEKILKSIEVFSKFNLRPKIIAFCCRSCGYGAADEAGLKKLSYNPNIFIIKVPCTGRVDTSLIFKSFKFGFDGVMIIGCRKDSCRYINSVERVREKVKLLKEVLGPIAE
;
A
#
# COMPACT_ATOMS: atom_id res chain seq x y z
N GLU A 1 -28.91 -25.83 30.34
CA GLU A 1 -28.48 -26.41 31.63
C GLU A 1 -27.49 -25.47 32.28
N GLN A 2 -27.63 -25.19 33.57
CA GLN A 2 -26.63 -24.44 34.34
C GLN A 2 -25.77 -25.47 35.09
N TYR A 3 -24.47 -25.49 34.80
CA TYR A 3 -23.51 -26.37 35.46
C TYR A 3 -22.87 -25.62 36.65
N PRO A 4 -23.22 -25.95 37.91
CA PRO A 4 -22.55 -25.35 39.06
C PRO A 4 -21.08 -25.72 39.02
N SER A 5 -20.21 -24.71 39.03
CA SER A 5 -18.76 -24.85 38.94
C SER A 5 -18.09 -23.97 39.99
N ASP A 6 -17.13 -24.54 40.72
CA ASP A 6 -16.38 -23.83 41.76
C ASP A 6 -15.31 -22.89 41.18
N MET A 7 -14.88 -23.14 39.94
CA MET A 7 -13.89 -22.35 39.22
C MET A 7 -14.15 -22.41 37.72
N ILE A 8 -14.02 -21.25 37.06
CA ILE A 8 -14.08 -21.13 35.61
C ILE A 8 -12.70 -20.67 35.14
N VAL A 9 -12.03 -21.51 34.34
CA VAL A 9 -10.76 -21.15 33.71
C VAL A 9 -11.05 -20.60 32.31
N LEU A 10 -10.68 -19.34 32.09
CA LEU A 10 -10.83 -18.69 30.80
C LEU A 10 -9.60 -18.97 29.94
N ASN A 11 -9.77 -19.75 28.87
CA ASN A 11 -8.74 -19.89 27.84
C ASN A 11 -8.79 -18.65 26.94
N VAL A 12 -7.90 -17.69 27.22
CA VAL A 12 -7.84 -16.42 26.50
C VAL A 12 -7.02 -16.55 25.22
N ASN A 13 -7.47 -15.86 24.17
CA ASN A 13 -6.75 -15.83 22.91
C ASN A 13 -5.43 -15.05 23.04
N PHE A 14 -4.43 -15.51 22.30
CA PHE A 14 -3.17 -14.80 22.16
C PHE A 14 -3.39 -13.51 21.36
N VAL A 15 -2.96 -12.38 21.91
CA VAL A 15 -3.09 -11.06 21.28
C VAL A 15 -1.72 -10.43 21.06
N PRO A 16 -1.51 -9.67 19.97
CA PRO A 16 -0.23 -9.02 19.73
C PRO A 16 0.06 -7.98 20.81
N ASN A 17 1.35 -7.79 21.11
CA ASN A 17 1.78 -6.75 22.03
C ASN A 17 1.38 -5.36 21.48
N LYS A 18 0.93 -4.46 22.36
CA LYS A 18 0.51 -3.10 22.01
C LYS A 18 1.62 -2.31 21.32
N ASP A 19 2.85 -2.52 21.76
CA ASP A 19 4.05 -1.82 21.28
C ASP A 19 4.44 -2.25 19.87
N LEU A 20 3.91 -3.37 19.36
CA LEU A 20 4.23 -3.89 18.04
C LEU A 20 3.86 -2.89 16.93
N LYS A 21 2.77 -2.12 17.12
CA LYS A 21 2.38 -1.06 16.18
C LYS A 21 3.38 0.09 16.13
N GLU A 22 4.06 0.39 17.24
CA GLU A 22 5.09 1.42 17.30
C GLU A 22 6.39 0.90 16.69
N LEU A 23 6.79 -0.31 17.07
CA LEU A 23 7.97 -0.97 16.52
C LEU A 23 7.88 -1.12 14.99
N ARG A 24 6.68 -1.43 14.48
CA ARG A 24 6.38 -1.45 13.04
C ARG A 24 6.70 -0.14 12.34
N LYS A 25 6.45 1.02 12.96
CA LYS A 25 6.76 2.33 12.37
C LYS A 25 8.27 2.60 12.33
N THR A 26 8.98 2.16 13.36
CA THR A 26 10.43 2.36 13.48
C THR A 26 11.21 1.44 12.54
N LEU A 27 10.81 0.17 12.48
CA LEU A 27 11.50 -0.86 11.72
C LEU A 27 10.93 -1.05 10.29
N ASP A 28 9.79 -0.45 9.94
CA ASP A 28 9.18 -0.55 8.60
C ASP A 28 8.91 -2.00 8.17
N PHE A 29 8.19 -2.75 9.01
CA PHE A 29 7.67 -4.09 8.71
C PHE A 29 6.15 -4.10 8.58
N THR A 30 5.57 -5.19 8.05
CA THR A 30 4.13 -5.33 7.80
C THR A 30 3.46 -6.17 8.88
N LEU A 31 2.19 -5.86 9.16
CA LEU A 31 1.36 -6.68 10.05
C LEU A 31 0.31 -7.44 9.23
N ASP A 32 -0.07 -8.62 9.71
CA ASP A 32 -1.19 -9.41 9.21
C ASP A 32 -2.55 -8.87 9.70
N ASP A 33 -3.63 -9.55 9.36
CA ASP A 33 -5.00 -9.18 9.75
C ASP A 33 -5.28 -9.36 11.24
N HIS A 34 -4.46 -10.13 11.94
CA HIS A 34 -4.54 -10.38 13.39
C HIS A 34 -3.66 -9.42 14.20
N GLY A 35 -2.86 -8.59 13.52
CA GLY A 35 -1.97 -7.60 14.12
C GLY A 35 -0.59 -8.14 14.51
N PHE A 36 -0.22 -9.34 14.06
CA PHE A 36 1.12 -9.91 14.19
C PHE A 36 2.00 -9.55 12.99
N MET A 37 3.30 -9.76 13.09
CA MET A 37 4.25 -9.50 12.01
C MET A 37 4.03 -10.47 10.84
N SER A 38 3.83 -9.93 9.64
CA SER A 38 3.66 -10.69 8.40
C SER A 38 4.98 -11.27 7.90
N GLU A 39 4.93 -12.40 7.19
CA GLU A 39 6.11 -13.04 6.61
C GLU A 39 6.75 -12.27 5.44
N GLU A 40 6.03 -11.31 4.83
CA GLU A 40 6.46 -10.55 3.65
C GLU A 40 7.45 -9.39 3.96
N THR A 41 8.09 -9.41 5.13
CA THR A 41 9.01 -8.36 5.60
C THR A 41 10.42 -8.46 5.03
N LEU A 42 10.66 -9.43 4.14
CA LEU A 42 11.93 -9.69 3.45
C LEU A 42 12.52 -8.45 2.78
N ALA A 43 11.68 -7.51 2.31
CA ALA A 43 12.14 -6.30 1.63
C ALA A 43 12.85 -5.28 2.54
N SER A 44 12.85 -5.47 3.86
CA SER A 44 13.44 -4.54 4.84
C SER A 44 14.70 -5.09 5.51
N GLY A 45 15.12 -6.33 5.23
CA GLY A 45 16.21 -7.01 5.95
C GLY A 45 15.87 -7.33 7.41
N ILE A 46 14.58 -7.27 7.77
CA ILE A 46 14.08 -7.48 9.13
C ILE A 46 13.28 -8.77 9.17
N PHE A 47 13.65 -9.60 10.13
CA PHE A 47 13.07 -10.93 10.33
C PHE A 47 12.45 -11.02 11.72
N GLY A 48 11.26 -11.58 11.80
CA GLY A 48 10.58 -11.88 13.07
C GLY A 48 10.66 -13.37 13.38
N VAL A 49 10.86 -13.72 14.65
CA VAL A 49 10.90 -15.10 15.14
C VAL A 49 10.08 -15.19 16.43
N GLY A 50 9.38 -16.31 16.61
CA GLY A 50 8.57 -16.57 17.80
C GLY A 50 7.22 -15.86 17.78
N SER A 51 6.70 -15.53 18.95
CA SER A 51 5.32 -15.07 19.14
C SER A 51 4.98 -13.73 18.49
N ILE A 52 5.97 -13.02 17.93
CA ILE A 52 5.76 -11.84 17.09
C ILE A 52 4.98 -12.16 15.82
N LYS A 53 5.03 -13.41 15.35
CA LYS A 53 4.29 -13.92 14.18
C LYS A 53 2.92 -14.51 14.53
N GLY A 54 2.55 -14.57 15.81
CA GLY A 54 1.30 -15.18 16.27
C GLY A 54 1.52 -16.29 17.30
N PRO A 55 0.45 -17.00 17.69
CA PRO A 55 0.54 -18.15 18.58
C PRO A 55 1.28 -19.29 17.87
N LEU A 56 2.42 -19.72 18.42
CA LEU A 56 3.25 -20.80 17.90
C LEU A 56 3.52 -21.81 19.01
N ASP A 57 3.58 -23.10 18.66
CA ASP A 57 4.08 -24.15 19.54
C ASP A 57 5.62 -24.16 19.55
N TYR A 58 6.19 -24.90 20.51
CA TYR A 58 7.63 -24.94 20.73
C TYR A 58 8.40 -25.40 19.48
N ASP A 59 7.91 -26.44 18.81
CA ASP A 59 8.56 -27.00 17.63
C ASP A 59 8.52 -26.03 16.44
N SER A 60 7.40 -25.33 16.22
CA SER A 60 7.31 -24.30 15.17
C SER A 60 8.24 -23.12 15.44
N VAL A 61 8.44 -22.73 16.72
CA VAL A 61 9.40 -21.68 17.07
C VAL A 61 10.82 -22.10 16.69
N ILE A 62 11.22 -23.33 16.99
CA ILE A 62 12.55 -23.85 16.61
C ILE A 62 12.70 -23.87 15.08
N SER A 63 11.72 -24.42 14.37
CA SER A 63 11.76 -24.49 12.91
C SER A 63 11.87 -23.09 12.29
N SER A 64 11.01 -22.16 12.69
CA SER A 64 11.02 -20.79 12.16
C SER A 64 12.33 -20.05 12.49
N SER A 65 12.93 -20.31 13.65
CA SER A 65 14.23 -19.75 14.04
C SER A 65 15.33 -20.20 13.08
N ASN A 66 15.38 -21.50 12.77
CA ASN A 66 16.36 -22.06 11.84
C ASN A 66 16.15 -21.53 10.42
N ASP A 67 14.90 -21.45 9.96
CA ASP A 67 14.58 -20.90 8.63
C ASP A 67 15.02 -19.45 8.49
N VAL A 68 14.81 -18.63 9.52
CA VAL A 68 15.27 -17.23 9.55
C VAL A 68 16.80 -17.16 9.58
N ALA A 69 17.47 -18.01 10.36
CA ALA A 69 18.93 -18.06 10.40
C ALA A 69 19.51 -18.39 9.01
N ILE A 70 18.95 -19.36 8.29
CA ILE A 70 19.37 -19.71 6.94
C ILE A 70 19.16 -18.54 5.98
N LYS A 71 18.01 -17.85 6.05
CA LYS A 71 17.74 -16.66 5.23
C LYS A 71 18.76 -15.54 5.50
N ILE A 72 19.12 -15.31 6.76
CA ILE A 72 20.12 -14.31 7.13
C ILE A 72 21.50 -14.72 6.62
N ILE A 73 21.91 -15.98 6.80
CA ILE A 73 23.18 -16.49 6.27
C ILE A 73 23.23 -16.33 4.75
N SER A 74 22.16 -16.69 4.05
CA SER A 74 22.06 -16.50 2.60
C SER A 74 22.19 -15.04 2.19
N LEU A 75 21.53 -14.13 2.91
CA LEU A 75 21.61 -12.70 2.66
C LEU A 75 23.02 -12.13 2.91
N LEU A 76 23.68 -12.55 4.00
CA LEU A 76 25.03 -12.12 4.37
C LEU A 76 26.15 -12.77 3.55
N SER A 77 25.88 -13.92 2.92
CA SER A 77 26.85 -14.62 2.05
C SER A 77 27.06 -13.92 0.71
N ASN A 78 26.21 -12.96 0.37
CA ASN A 78 26.36 -12.17 -0.85
C ASN A 78 27.11 -10.87 -0.56
N ASP A 79 28.16 -10.59 -1.34
CA ASP A 79 28.94 -9.35 -1.23
C ASP A 79 28.13 -8.09 -1.60
N TYR A 80 27.06 -8.27 -2.38
CA TYR A 80 26.18 -7.20 -2.81
C TYR A 80 24.73 -7.68 -2.91
N LEU A 81 23.80 -6.78 -2.60
CA LEU A 81 22.36 -7.00 -2.78
C LEU A 81 21.88 -6.23 -3.99
N ILE A 82 21.32 -6.94 -4.96
CA ILE A 82 20.63 -6.31 -6.09
C ILE A 82 19.18 -6.07 -5.65
N THR A 83 18.76 -4.81 -5.67
CA THR A 83 17.36 -4.44 -5.40
C THR A 83 16.78 -3.75 -6.63
N GLU A 84 15.57 -4.14 -7.01
CA GLU A 84 14.83 -3.41 -8.03
C GLU A 84 14.36 -2.08 -7.45
N PHE A 85 14.90 -0.98 -7.97
CA PHE A 85 14.51 0.36 -7.51
C PHE A 85 13.18 0.78 -8.14
N SER A 86 12.09 0.54 -7.40
CA SER A 86 10.77 1.16 -7.64
C SER A 86 10.81 2.64 -7.22
N GLY A 87 11.58 3.42 -7.96
CA GLY A 87 11.82 4.82 -7.67
C GLY A 87 10.88 5.80 -8.32
N ILE A 88 11.14 7.06 -8.03
CA ILE A 88 10.54 8.22 -8.70
C ILE A 88 11.59 8.81 -9.65
N LYS A 89 11.15 9.24 -10.83
CA LYS A 89 11.91 10.03 -11.80
C LYS A 89 11.45 11.48 -11.74
N ILE A 90 12.40 12.41 -11.81
CA ILE A 90 12.14 13.86 -11.83
C ILE A 90 12.41 14.38 -13.24
N LYS A 91 11.52 15.26 -13.72
CA LYS A 91 11.74 16.13 -14.89
C LYS A 91 12.12 17.51 -14.39
N GLU A 92 13.41 17.83 -14.41
CA GLU A 92 13.95 19.08 -13.85
C GLU A 92 13.33 20.31 -14.52
N GLU A 93 13.07 20.26 -15.83
CA GLU A 93 12.43 21.32 -16.61
C GLU A 93 11.05 21.77 -16.10
N ASN A 94 10.30 20.89 -15.43
CA ASN A 94 8.96 21.17 -14.93
C ASN A 94 8.95 21.46 -13.42
N CYS A 95 10.10 21.37 -12.74
CA CYS A 95 10.16 21.47 -11.29
C CYS A 95 10.31 22.92 -10.83
N GLY A 96 9.31 23.46 -10.13
CA GLY A 96 9.36 24.79 -9.51
C GLY A 96 9.86 24.81 -8.06
N LEU A 97 10.48 23.74 -7.56
CA LEU A 97 11.02 23.64 -6.19
C LEU A 97 10.04 24.01 -5.04
N CYS A 98 8.74 23.79 -5.23
CA CYS A 98 7.70 24.17 -4.25
C CYS A 98 7.70 23.40 -2.91
N GLY A 99 8.50 22.33 -2.77
CA GLY A 99 8.63 21.56 -1.52
C GLY A 99 7.46 20.64 -1.15
N LEU A 100 6.33 20.64 -1.88
CA LEU A 100 5.17 19.80 -1.57
C LEU A 100 5.50 18.30 -1.51
N CYS A 101 6.41 17.84 -2.37
CA CYS A 101 6.85 16.45 -2.41
C CYS A 101 7.56 16.02 -1.12
N ILE A 102 8.34 16.91 -0.49
CA ILE A 102 9.03 16.66 0.79
C ILE A 102 7.99 16.42 1.88
N LEU A 103 7.05 17.37 2.06
CA LEU A 103 6.01 17.30 3.08
C LEU A 103 5.10 16.07 2.91
N SER A 104 4.89 15.65 1.66
CA SER A 104 4.05 14.49 1.36
C SER A 104 4.75 13.14 1.59
N CYS A 105 6.08 13.09 1.66
CA CYS A 105 6.82 11.83 1.70
C CYS A 105 6.80 11.22 3.11
N PRO A 106 6.18 10.04 3.32
CA PRO A 106 6.10 9.43 4.66
C PRO A 106 7.46 8.91 5.17
N TYR A 107 8.44 8.74 4.28
CA TYR A 107 9.78 8.23 4.61
C TYR A 107 10.86 9.30 4.63
N ASN A 108 10.50 10.58 4.45
CA ASN A 108 11.45 11.69 4.31
C ASN A 108 12.58 11.37 3.30
N ALA A 109 12.22 10.72 2.20
CA ALA A 109 13.17 10.28 1.16
C ALA A 109 13.54 11.39 0.17
N ILE A 110 12.96 12.58 0.30
CA ILE A 110 13.10 13.68 -0.66
C ILE A 110 13.66 14.89 0.08
N THR A 111 14.73 15.48 -0.45
CA THR A 111 15.38 16.70 0.05
C THR A 111 15.59 17.70 -1.10
N ILE A 112 15.83 18.97 -0.78
CA ILE A 112 16.27 19.97 -1.76
C ILE A 112 17.72 20.29 -1.46
N GLU A 113 18.60 20.07 -2.45
CA GLU A 113 20.03 20.33 -2.39
C GLU A 113 20.42 21.17 -3.61
N ALA A 114 21.08 22.31 -3.40
CA ALA A 114 21.62 23.18 -4.46
C ALA A 114 20.63 23.41 -5.64
N ASP A 115 19.42 23.87 -5.32
CA ASP A 115 18.34 24.15 -6.29
C ASP A 115 17.86 22.93 -7.11
N LYS A 116 18.07 21.71 -6.59
CA LYS A 116 17.54 20.48 -7.17
C LYS A 116 16.88 19.61 -6.11
N ILE A 117 15.93 18.79 -6.55
CA ILE A 117 15.35 17.76 -5.68
C ILE A 117 16.28 16.55 -5.69
N ALA A 118 16.80 16.19 -4.52
CA ALA A 118 17.54 14.97 -4.28
C ALA A 118 16.60 13.90 -3.69
N ILE A 119 16.77 12.64 -4.13
CA ILE A 119 15.99 11.51 -3.64
C ILE A 119 16.95 10.47 -3.06
N ASP A 120 16.77 10.17 -1.78
CA ASP A 120 17.40 9.04 -1.13
C ASP A 120 16.75 7.74 -1.64
N LYS A 121 17.49 7.01 -2.47
CA LYS A 121 17.01 5.77 -3.10
C LYS A 121 16.76 4.65 -2.09
N PHE A 122 17.44 4.65 -0.94
CA PHE A 122 17.25 3.62 0.08
C PHE A 122 16.01 3.86 0.93
N LYS A 123 15.67 5.14 1.18
CA LYS A 123 14.42 5.52 1.87
C LYS A 123 13.20 5.49 0.98
N CYS A 124 13.36 5.72 -0.33
CA CYS A 124 12.23 5.78 -1.26
C CYS A 124 11.64 4.38 -1.51
N LYS A 125 10.44 4.14 -1.00
CA LYS A 125 9.72 2.86 -1.20
C LYS A 125 8.75 2.84 -2.39
N GLY A 126 8.78 3.86 -3.26
CA GLY A 126 7.98 3.86 -4.50
C GLY A 126 6.46 4.03 -4.35
N CYS A 127 5.98 4.54 -3.21
CA CYS A 127 4.53 4.61 -2.95
C CYS A 127 3.74 5.56 -3.89
N GLY A 128 4.41 6.54 -4.49
CA GLY A 128 3.79 7.48 -5.45
C GLY A 128 2.99 8.63 -4.84
N THR A 129 3.02 8.82 -3.52
CA THR A 129 2.30 9.94 -2.85
C THR A 129 2.81 11.31 -3.32
N CYS A 130 4.12 11.47 -3.50
CA CYS A 130 4.71 12.71 -4.00
C CYS A 130 4.31 13.02 -5.45
N VAL A 131 4.08 11.99 -6.28
CA VAL A 131 3.56 12.15 -7.65
C VAL A 131 2.14 12.70 -7.61
N SER A 132 1.32 12.26 -6.65
CA SER A 132 -0.10 12.68 -6.58
C SER A 132 -0.34 14.09 -6.04
N VAL A 133 0.70 14.75 -5.53
CA VAL A 133 0.64 16.13 -5.01
C VAL A 133 1.42 17.12 -5.88
N CYS A 134 2.17 16.65 -6.88
CA CYS A 134 2.99 17.52 -7.72
C CYS A 134 2.11 18.32 -8.69
N PRO A 135 2.00 19.65 -8.56
CA PRO A 135 1.10 20.45 -9.41
C PRO A 135 1.61 20.55 -10.85
N THR A 136 2.92 20.45 -11.07
CA THR A 136 3.54 20.57 -12.40
C THR A 136 3.77 19.23 -13.09
N ASN A 137 3.35 18.11 -12.49
CA ASN A 137 3.64 16.76 -12.99
C ASN A 137 5.14 16.52 -13.27
N ALA A 138 6.02 17.14 -12.49
CA ALA A 138 7.47 16.97 -12.60
C ALA A 138 7.96 15.61 -12.07
N LEU A 139 7.16 14.94 -11.22
CA LEU A 139 7.47 13.64 -10.64
C LEU A 139 6.66 12.55 -11.33
N ASP A 140 7.29 11.40 -11.62
CA ASP A 140 6.58 10.19 -12.04
C ASP A 140 7.26 8.93 -11.51
N LEU A 141 6.57 7.79 -11.49
CA LEU A 141 7.16 6.51 -11.06
C LEU A 141 7.90 5.82 -12.21
N ASN A 142 8.98 5.09 -11.89
CA ASN A 142 9.76 4.35 -12.90
C ASN A 142 8.96 3.21 -13.56
N ILE A 143 8.17 2.47 -12.79
CA ILE A 143 7.49 1.23 -13.23
C ILE A 143 5.99 1.49 -13.50
N ASP A 144 5.32 2.12 -12.54
CA ASP A 144 3.88 2.42 -12.60
C ASP A 144 3.66 3.88 -12.96
N ASN A 145 4.22 4.27 -14.11
CA ASN A 145 4.18 5.64 -14.61
C ASN A 145 2.73 6.09 -14.91
N THR A 146 2.54 7.41 -14.95
CA THR A 146 1.22 8.02 -15.21
C THR A 146 0.67 7.58 -16.57
N GLU A 147 1.53 7.51 -17.58
CA GLU A 147 1.14 7.17 -18.95
C GLU A 147 0.54 5.76 -19.06
N LYS A 148 1.14 4.77 -18.40
CA LYS A 148 0.66 3.39 -18.35
C LYS A 148 -0.72 3.30 -17.72
N ILE A 149 -0.93 4.01 -16.60
CA ILE A 149 -2.24 4.07 -15.94
C ILE A 149 -3.28 4.68 -16.90
N LEU A 150 -2.95 5.80 -17.55
CA LEU A 150 -3.85 6.46 -18.50
C LEU A 150 -4.19 5.57 -19.70
N LYS A 151 -3.20 4.87 -20.26
CA LYS A 151 -3.40 3.89 -21.34
C LYS A 151 -4.31 2.75 -20.88
N SER A 152 -4.15 2.25 -19.66
CA SER A 152 -5.07 1.25 -19.10
C SER A 152 -6.50 1.78 -18.98
N ILE A 153 -6.69 3.02 -18.53
CA ILE A 153 -8.00 3.67 -18.48
C ILE A 153 -8.62 3.74 -19.89
N GLU A 154 -7.85 4.17 -20.88
CA GLU A 154 -8.29 4.27 -22.28
C GLU A 154 -8.62 2.91 -22.90
N VAL A 155 -7.86 1.86 -22.59
CA VAL A 155 -8.16 0.50 -23.06
C VAL A 155 -9.47 0.01 -22.45
N PHE A 156 -9.65 0.19 -21.14
CA PHE A 156 -10.86 -0.23 -20.44
C PHE A 156 -12.08 0.62 -20.82
N SER A 157 -11.90 1.87 -21.27
CA SER A 157 -13.02 2.71 -21.70
C SER A 157 -13.70 2.18 -22.97
N LYS A 158 -13.01 1.37 -23.79
CA LYS A 158 -13.56 0.80 -25.04
C LYS A 158 -14.62 -0.27 -24.83
N PHE A 159 -14.74 -0.84 -23.63
CA PHE A 159 -15.77 -1.84 -23.33
C PHE A 159 -17.14 -1.18 -23.16
N ASN A 160 -18.18 -1.67 -23.84
CA ASN A 160 -19.54 -1.12 -23.76
C ASN A 160 -20.41 -1.86 -22.74
N LEU A 161 -19.95 -1.90 -21.49
CA LEU A 161 -20.64 -2.54 -20.37
C LEU A 161 -21.03 -1.49 -19.33
N ARG A 162 -22.23 -1.59 -18.74
CA ARG A 162 -22.69 -0.68 -17.68
C ARG A 162 -23.24 -1.46 -16.47
N PRO A 163 -23.05 -0.96 -15.24
CA PRO A 163 -22.22 0.19 -14.88
C PRO A 163 -20.73 -0.11 -15.10
N LYS A 164 -19.98 0.81 -15.71
CA LYS A 164 -18.54 0.70 -15.96
C LYS A 164 -17.77 1.31 -14.80
N ILE A 165 -17.19 0.48 -13.95
CA ILE A 165 -16.49 0.93 -12.75
C ILE A 165 -15.01 0.67 -12.92
N ILE A 166 -14.18 1.67 -12.63
CA ILE A 166 -12.73 1.48 -12.55
C ILE A 166 -12.27 1.40 -11.09
N ALA A 167 -11.48 0.39 -10.76
CA ALA A 167 -11.01 0.14 -9.42
C ALA A 167 -9.49 0.33 -9.34
N PHE A 168 -9.03 1.38 -8.64
CA PHE A 168 -7.63 1.55 -8.30
C PHE A 168 -7.32 0.77 -7.02
N CYS A 169 -6.65 -0.37 -7.17
CA CYS A 169 -6.32 -1.26 -6.07
C CYS A 169 -4.85 -1.13 -5.68
N CYS A 170 -4.56 -0.89 -4.40
CA CYS A 170 -3.17 -0.97 -3.95
C CYS A 170 -2.64 -2.41 -4.12
N ARG A 171 -1.38 -2.54 -4.55
CA ARG A 171 -0.78 -3.83 -4.91
C ARG A 171 -0.78 -4.82 -3.75
N SER A 172 -0.53 -4.35 -2.53
CA SER A 172 -0.45 -5.21 -1.34
C SER A 172 -1.83 -5.66 -0.86
N CYS A 173 -2.68 -4.75 -0.38
CA CYS A 173 -3.93 -5.13 0.28
C CYS A 173 -5.13 -5.13 -0.68
N GLY A 174 -5.23 -4.11 -1.54
CA GLY A 174 -6.43 -3.89 -2.35
C GLY A 174 -6.58 -4.93 -3.45
N TYR A 175 -5.47 -5.30 -4.10
CA TYR A 175 -5.48 -6.38 -5.07
C TYR A 175 -5.64 -7.74 -4.40
N GLY A 176 -5.00 -7.96 -3.25
CA GLY A 176 -5.18 -9.19 -2.45
C GLY A 176 -6.66 -9.41 -2.07
N ALA A 177 -7.36 -8.36 -1.65
CA ALA A 177 -8.79 -8.43 -1.36
C ALA A 177 -9.64 -8.77 -2.60
N ALA A 178 -9.28 -8.25 -3.78
CA ALA A 178 -9.96 -8.57 -5.03
C ALA A 178 -9.75 -10.05 -5.44
N ASP A 179 -8.53 -10.57 -5.25
CA ASP A 179 -8.19 -11.96 -5.51
C ASP A 179 -8.92 -12.91 -4.53
N GLU A 180 -8.96 -12.54 -3.26
CA GLU A 180 -9.68 -13.28 -2.22
C GLU A 180 -11.20 -13.33 -2.50
N ALA A 181 -11.79 -12.24 -3.00
CA ALA A 181 -13.18 -12.22 -3.42
C ALA A 181 -13.46 -13.22 -4.55
N GLY A 182 -12.50 -13.39 -5.48
CA GLY A 182 -12.54 -14.42 -6.51
C GLY A 182 -12.45 -15.83 -5.95
N LEU A 183 -11.50 -16.10 -5.05
CA LEU A 183 -11.33 -17.41 -4.40
C LEU A 183 -12.56 -17.82 -3.57
N LYS A 184 -13.16 -16.85 -2.86
CA LYS A 184 -14.41 -17.03 -2.10
C LYS A 184 -15.66 -17.14 -2.98
N LYS A 185 -15.51 -17.04 -4.31
CA LYS A 185 -16.62 -17.07 -5.29
C LYS A 185 -17.73 -16.08 -4.94
N LEU A 186 -17.35 -14.90 -4.43
CA LEU A 186 -18.33 -13.86 -4.12
C LEU A 186 -18.98 -13.39 -5.43
N SER A 187 -20.28 -13.11 -5.37
CA SER A 187 -20.98 -12.50 -6.50
C SER A 187 -20.66 -11.00 -6.54
N TYR A 188 -20.06 -10.55 -7.64
CA TYR A 188 -19.79 -9.14 -7.91
C TYR A 188 -20.07 -8.83 -9.39
N ASN A 189 -20.25 -7.54 -9.69
CA ASN A 189 -20.50 -7.12 -11.07
C ASN A 189 -19.21 -7.31 -11.91
N PRO A 190 -19.26 -8.01 -13.07
CA PRO A 190 -18.07 -8.24 -13.89
C PRO A 190 -17.54 -6.96 -14.55
N ASN A 191 -18.28 -5.86 -14.51
CA ASN A 191 -17.93 -4.59 -15.15
C ASN A 191 -17.02 -3.71 -14.27
N ILE A 192 -16.25 -4.33 -13.38
CA ILE A 192 -15.27 -3.68 -12.50
C ILE A 192 -13.87 -3.93 -13.08
N PHE A 193 -13.24 -2.88 -13.59
CA PHE A 193 -11.93 -2.94 -14.23
C PHE A 193 -10.84 -2.53 -13.25
N ILE A 194 -9.97 -3.47 -12.87
CA ILE A 194 -8.94 -3.25 -11.86
C ILE A 194 -7.66 -2.68 -12.48
N ILE A 195 -7.18 -1.56 -11.94
CA ILE A 195 -5.83 -1.03 -12.15
C ILE A 195 -5.04 -1.18 -10.85
N LYS A 196 -3.91 -1.88 -10.95
CA LYS A 196 -2.97 -2.02 -9.82
C LYS A 196 -2.14 -0.75 -9.67
N VAL A 197 -2.14 -0.17 -8.49
CA VAL A 197 -1.25 0.95 -8.11
C VAL A 197 -0.37 0.53 -6.94
N PRO A 198 0.87 1.05 -6.79
CA PRO A 198 1.73 0.66 -5.66
C PRO A 198 1.10 1.00 -4.31
N CYS A 199 0.46 2.15 -4.20
CA CYS A 199 -0.29 2.59 -3.03
C CYS A 199 -1.52 3.38 -3.47
N THR A 200 -2.57 3.42 -2.65
CA THR A 200 -3.69 4.35 -2.87
C THR A 200 -3.25 5.80 -2.89
N GLY A 201 -2.16 6.15 -2.18
CA GLY A 201 -1.55 7.48 -2.20
C GLY A 201 -1.11 7.95 -3.59
N ARG A 202 -0.92 7.03 -4.56
CA ARG A 202 -0.61 7.34 -5.96
C ARG A 202 -1.80 7.94 -6.71
N VAL A 203 -3.02 7.67 -6.27
CA VAL A 203 -4.23 8.14 -6.96
C VAL A 203 -4.40 9.64 -6.72
N ASP A 204 -4.13 10.42 -7.77
CA ASP A 204 -4.42 11.86 -7.81
C ASP A 204 -5.84 12.15 -8.30
N THR A 205 -6.29 13.37 -8.07
CA THR A 205 -7.62 13.82 -8.50
C THR A 205 -7.75 13.82 -10.02
N SER A 206 -6.66 14.06 -10.76
CA SER A 206 -6.71 14.08 -12.23
C SER A 206 -6.96 12.69 -12.81
N LEU A 207 -6.43 11.63 -12.20
CA LEU A 207 -6.77 10.25 -12.59
C LEU A 207 -8.26 9.96 -12.43
N ILE A 208 -8.85 10.38 -11.30
CA ILE A 208 -10.29 10.23 -11.03
C ILE A 208 -11.11 10.99 -12.08
N PHE A 209 -10.80 12.28 -12.33
CA PHE A 209 -11.49 13.08 -13.35
C PHE A 209 -11.32 12.52 -14.76
N LYS A 210 -10.11 12.06 -15.11
CA LYS A 210 -9.87 11.44 -16.41
C LYS A 210 -10.69 10.16 -16.56
N SER A 211 -10.78 9.32 -15.54
CA SER A 211 -11.68 8.15 -15.58
C SER A 211 -13.12 8.53 -15.92
N PHE A 212 -13.69 9.54 -15.26
CA PHE A 212 -15.03 10.02 -15.63
C PHE A 212 -15.09 10.57 -17.07
N LYS A 213 -14.08 11.36 -17.48
CA LYS A 213 -13.98 11.89 -18.86
C LYS A 213 -13.93 10.80 -19.92
N PHE A 214 -13.32 9.65 -19.63
CA PHE A 214 -13.26 8.48 -20.51
C PHE A 214 -14.55 7.64 -20.50
N GLY A 215 -15.60 8.06 -19.78
CA GLY A 215 -16.91 7.41 -19.81
C GLY A 215 -17.06 6.23 -18.83
N PHE A 216 -16.32 6.25 -17.72
CA PHE A 216 -16.61 5.37 -16.58
C PHE A 216 -17.75 5.96 -15.76
N ASP A 217 -18.69 5.10 -15.34
CA ASP A 217 -19.83 5.48 -14.50
C ASP A 217 -19.42 5.62 -13.03
N GLY A 218 -18.31 5.00 -12.61
CA GLY A 218 -17.83 5.06 -11.23
C GLY A 218 -16.33 4.82 -11.08
N VAL A 219 -15.76 5.38 -10.01
CA VAL A 219 -14.36 5.18 -9.62
C VAL A 219 -14.31 4.63 -8.20
N MET A 220 -13.70 3.47 -8.04
CA MET A 220 -13.47 2.81 -6.76
C MET A 220 -11.98 2.87 -6.40
N ILE A 221 -11.65 3.17 -5.15
CA ILE A 221 -10.27 3.17 -4.65
C ILE A 221 -10.19 2.20 -3.48
N ILE A 222 -9.45 1.11 -3.67
CA ILE A 222 -9.31 0.04 -2.67
C ILE A 222 -7.89 0.07 -2.11
N GLY A 223 -7.80 0.28 -0.81
CA GLY A 223 -6.54 0.36 -0.06
C GLY A 223 -6.48 -0.60 1.13
N CYS A 224 -5.41 -0.47 1.89
CA CYS A 224 -5.27 -1.17 3.17
C CYS A 224 -6.21 -0.60 4.23
N ARG A 225 -6.43 -1.37 5.31
CA ARG A 225 -7.05 -0.86 6.55
C ARG A 225 -6.18 0.24 7.17
N LYS A 226 -6.80 1.15 7.93
CA LYS A 226 -6.13 2.31 8.55
C LYS A 226 -4.87 1.90 9.33
N ASP A 227 -4.99 0.83 10.12
CA ASP A 227 -3.92 0.35 11.01
C ASP A 227 -2.91 -0.59 10.31
N SER A 228 -3.24 -1.08 9.11
CA SER A 228 -2.43 -2.08 8.39
C SER A 228 -1.62 -1.47 7.25
N CYS A 229 -1.76 -0.17 6.96
CA CYS A 229 -1.13 0.48 5.80
C CYS A 229 0.41 0.51 5.89
N ARG A 230 1.08 -0.10 4.91
CA ARG A 230 2.56 -0.15 4.80
C ARG A 230 3.22 1.23 4.72
N TYR A 231 2.55 2.19 4.10
CA TYR A 231 3.14 3.49 3.72
C TYR A 231 2.76 4.67 4.63
N ILE A 232 2.22 4.40 5.83
CA ILE A 232 1.83 5.35 6.90
C ILE A 232 0.92 6.50 6.42
N ASN A 233 -0.32 6.57 6.93
CA ASN A 233 -1.30 7.66 6.70
C ASN A 233 -1.77 7.91 5.26
N SER A 234 -1.37 7.10 4.26
CA SER A 234 -1.81 7.29 2.87
C SER A 234 -3.31 7.00 2.67
N VAL A 235 -3.89 6.10 3.45
CA VAL A 235 -5.33 5.77 3.41
C VAL A 235 -6.17 6.97 3.85
N GLU A 236 -5.76 7.67 4.90
CA GLU A 236 -6.47 8.82 5.45
C GLU A 236 -6.42 10.02 4.51
N ARG A 237 -5.23 10.31 3.95
CA ARG A 237 -5.05 11.35 2.92
C ARG A 237 -5.92 11.14 1.69
N VAL A 238 -6.07 9.89 1.23
CA VAL A 238 -6.94 9.59 0.08
C VAL A 238 -8.41 9.74 0.44
N ARG A 239 -8.83 9.33 1.64
CA ARG A 239 -10.22 9.54 2.10
C ARG A 239 -10.57 11.02 2.17
N GLU A 240 -9.70 11.86 2.73
CA GLU A 240 -9.89 13.31 2.76
C GLU A 240 -9.95 13.90 1.35
N LYS A 241 -9.02 13.49 0.46
CA LYS A 241 -9.02 13.90 -0.95
C LYS A 241 -10.33 13.53 -1.67
N VAL A 242 -10.84 12.31 -1.46
CA VAL A 242 -12.10 11.84 -2.04
C VAL A 242 -13.30 12.57 -1.44
N LYS A 243 -13.30 12.83 -0.12
CA LYS A 243 -14.35 13.59 0.55
C LYS A 243 -14.48 14.99 -0.06
N LEU A 244 -13.38 15.71 -0.18
CA LEU A 244 -13.33 17.03 -0.83
C LEU A 244 -13.79 16.96 -2.28
N LEU A 245 -13.38 15.92 -3.02
CA LEU A 245 -13.83 15.68 -4.40
C LEU A 245 -15.34 15.49 -4.49
N LYS A 246 -15.94 14.72 -3.58
CA LYS A 246 -17.40 14.53 -3.53
C LYS A 246 -18.13 15.85 -3.26
N GLU A 247 -17.60 16.67 -2.36
CA GLU A 247 -18.16 18.01 -2.08
C GLU A 247 -18.11 18.91 -3.33
N VAL A 248 -17.02 18.87 -4.11
CA VAL A 248 -16.88 19.64 -5.35
C VAL A 248 -17.74 19.10 -6.50
N LEU A 249 -17.86 17.77 -6.62
CA LEU A 249 -18.66 17.11 -7.67
C LEU A 249 -20.17 17.16 -7.40
N GLY A 250 -20.58 17.47 -6.17
CA GLY A 250 -21.98 17.54 -5.77
C GLY A 250 -22.71 16.18 -5.88
N PRO A 251 -24.04 16.16 -6.09
CA PRO A 251 -24.87 14.94 -6.10
C PRO A 251 -24.61 13.98 -7.26
N ILE A 252 -23.59 14.24 -8.10
CA ILE A 252 -23.15 13.36 -9.19
C ILE A 252 -22.34 12.15 -8.66
N ALA A 253 -21.92 12.16 -7.38
CA ALA A 253 -20.96 11.23 -6.80
C ALA A 253 -21.48 10.32 -5.66
N GLU A 254 -22.79 10.04 -5.61
CA GLU A 254 -23.37 9.00 -4.73
C GLU A 254 -23.24 7.59 -5.32
#